data_AF-A0A7J8JZU4-F1
#
_entry.id   AF-A0A7J8JZU4-F1
#
_cell.length_a   1.000
_cell.length_b   1.000
_cell.length_c   1.000
_cell.angle_alpha   90.00
_cell.angle_beta   90.00
_cell.angle_gamma   90.00
#
_symmetry.space_group_name_H-M   'P 1'
#
loop_
_entity.id
_entity.type
_entity.pdbx_description
1 polymer ?
#
loop_
_entity_poly.entity_id
_entity_poly.type
_entity_poly.pdbx_seq_one_letter_code
_entity_poly.pdbx_strand_id
1 'polypeptide(L)'
;MSIFPKISLRLEVENYLKEGFMNKEIVSAFGKEKAERKFETLLNHLSHPPSFTTVRVNTHLASVPHVKNLLLDELQKQFNGLSVPVIQHPDLQDVLLIPVIGPRRNIEKQQCEAIVGAQCGSAVLRGAHVYVPGIVSASKCMKAGDAVSVYSDIKGKCKKGAKEFDGTKVFLGNGISELGRREIFNGLPELKGMGVRMTEPVYLSPSFDNVLPSYLFLQNLPSAVVTHVLDPQPGEKILDLCAAPGGKTTHIAALMHNQESLHSFQNLLTEFFLMHPAVEWDRDQAWLVLGL
;
A
#
# COMPACT_ATOMS: atom_id res chain seq x y z
N MET A 1 19.18 15.83 -3.29
CA MET A 1 19.48 14.39 -3.47
C MET A 1 18.32 13.56 -2.95
N SER A 2 17.77 12.65 -3.75
CA SER A 2 16.70 11.73 -3.33
C SER A 2 17.19 10.81 -2.21
N ILE A 3 16.28 10.37 -1.34
CA ILE A 3 16.66 9.48 -0.23
C ILE A 3 16.78 8.02 -0.70
N PHE A 4 16.03 7.67 -1.75
CA PHE A 4 16.06 6.35 -2.37
C PHE A 4 16.68 6.41 -3.77
N PRO A 5 17.35 5.33 -4.21
CA PRO A 5 17.80 5.19 -5.59
C PRO A 5 16.62 5.06 -6.55
N LYS A 6 16.87 5.09 -7.87
CA LYS A 6 15.87 4.72 -8.87
C LYS A 6 15.38 3.29 -8.68
N ILE A 7 14.19 3.00 -9.21
CA ILE A 7 13.59 1.67 -9.10
C ILE A 7 14.52 0.62 -9.70
N SER A 8 14.70 -0.49 -8.96
CA SER A 8 15.58 -1.57 -9.39
C SER A 8 14.86 -2.46 -10.39
N LEU A 9 15.16 -2.31 -11.68
CA LEU A 9 14.62 -3.13 -12.76
C LEU A 9 15.70 -4.08 -13.30
N ARG A 10 15.26 -5.15 -13.98
CA ARG A 10 16.16 -5.90 -14.86
C ARG A 10 16.51 -5.03 -16.06
N LEU A 11 17.74 -5.13 -16.54
CA LEU A 11 18.22 -4.30 -17.66
C LEU A 11 17.33 -4.43 -18.91
N GLU A 12 16.90 -5.65 -19.23
CA GLU A 12 15.96 -5.93 -20.33
C GLU A 12 14.63 -5.19 -20.18
N VAL A 13 14.08 -5.11 -18.96
CA VAL A 13 12.82 -4.43 -18.66
C VAL A 13 13.00 -2.91 -18.72
N GLU A 14 14.11 -2.39 -18.18
CA GLU A 14 14.40 -0.96 -18.24
C GLU A 14 14.57 -0.48 -19.69
N ASN A 15 15.27 -1.25 -20.51
CA ASN A 15 15.42 -0.97 -21.94
C ASN A 15 14.08 -1.01 -22.67
N TYR A 16 13.27 -2.04 -22.42
CA TYR A 16 11.93 -2.15 -23.01
C TYR A 16 11.04 -0.95 -22.65
N LEU A 17 11.01 -0.54 -21.38
CA LEU A 17 10.27 0.64 -20.95
C LEU A 17 10.83 1.90 -21.64
N LYS A 18 12.16 2.03 -21.71
CA LYS A 18 12.81 3.17 -22.37
C LYS A 18 12.37 3.28 -23.83
N GLU A 19 12.29 2.18 -24.57
CA GLU A 19 11.81 2.17 -25.97
C GLU A 19 10.39 2.75 -26.09
N GLY A 20 9.49 2.36 -25.18
CA GLY A 20 8.12 2.91 -25.15
C GLY A 20 8.06 4.41 -24.86
N PHE A 21 8.84 4.89 -23.88
CA PHE A 21 8.91 6.30 -23.50
C PHE A 21 9.78 7.17 -24.44
N MET A 22 10.50 6.55 -25.37
CA MET A 22 11.39 7.20 -26.34
C MET A 22 10.93 6.97 -27.79
N ASN A 23 9.63 6.68 -28.00
CA ASN A 23 9.09 6.47 -29.33
C ASN A 23 9.19 7.73 -30.22
N LYS A 24 9.03 7.56 -31.54
CA LYS A 24 9.20 8.62 -32.54
C LYS A 24 8.30 9.84 -32.28
N GLU A 25 7.07 9.61 -31.82
CA GLU A 25 6.09 10.67 -31.56
C GLU A 25 6.54 11.55 -30.38
N ILE A 26 6.94 10.93 -29.26
CA ILE A 26 7.44 11.64 -28.08
C ILE A 26 8.74 12.40 -28.42
N VAL A 27 9.67 11.75 -29.11
CA VAL A 27 10.94 12.38 -29.49
C VAL A 27 10.72 13.54 -30.46
N SER A 28 9.80 13.41 -31.41
CA SER A 28 9.43 14.50 -32.33
C SER A 28 8.78 15.67 -31.60
N ALA A 29 7.93 15.39 -30.60
CA ALA A 29 7.19 16.43 -29.87
C ALA A 29 8.04 17.16 -28.83
N PHE A 30 8.95 16.45 -28.14
CA PHE A 30 9.65 16.98 -26.96
C PHE A 30 11.17 17.03 -27.09
N GLY A 31 11.75 16.41 -28.13
CA GLY A 31 13.18 16.21 -28.27
C GLY A 31 13.71 15.04 -27.44
N LYS A 32 14.78 14.39 -27.93
CA LYS A 32 15.37 13.19 -27.33
C LYS A 32 15.83 13.43 -25.88
N GLU A 33 16.61 14.48 -25.64
CA GLU A 33 17.21 14.75 -24.33
C GLU A 33 16.16 14.99 -23.25
N LYS A 34 15.09 15.72 -23.57
CA LYS A 34 13.97 15.98 -22.64
C LYS A 34 13.19 14.72 -22.34
N ALA A 35 12.98 13.86 -23.34
CA ALA A 35 12.32 12.58 -23.15
C ALA A 35 13.15 11.64 -22.25
N GLU A 36 14.47 11.55 -22.48
CA GLU A 36 15.37 10.75 -21.63
C GLU A 36 15.37 11.27 -20.18
N ARG A 37 15.46 12.59 -19.99
CA ARG A 37 15.40 13.19 -18.65
C ARG A 37 14.06 12.90 -17.96
N LYS A 38 12.94 12.95 -18.67
CA LYS A 38 11.61 12.60 -18.12
C LYS A 38 11.54 11.13 -17.72
N PHE A 39 12.08 10.22 -18.54
CA PHE A 39 12.11 8.80 -18.23
C PHE A 39 12.96 8.50 -16.98
N GLU A 40 14.17 9.08 -16.89
CA GLU A 40 14.99 8.95 -15.67
C GLU A 40 14.31 9.55 -14.44
N THR A 41 13.62 10.68 -14.59
CA THR A 41 12.83 11.29 -13.52
C THR A 41 11.70 10.37 -13.05
N LEU A 42 11.00 9.71 -13.99
CA LEU A 42 9.96 8.72 -13.67
C LEU A 42 10.54 7.56 -12.85
N LEU A 43 11.65 6.96 -13.29
CA LEU A 43 12.28 5.84 -12.57
C LEU A 43 12.72 6.22 -11.15
N ASN A 44 13.15 7.46 -10.94
CA ASN A 44 13.48 7.99 -9.62
C ASN A 44 12.24 8.18 -8.75
N HIS A 45 11.13 8.70 -9.29
CA HIS A 45 9.90 8.91 -8.53
C HIS A 45 9.22 7.61 -8.12
N LEU A 46 9.29 6.54 -8.95
CA LEU A 46 8.67 5.25 -8.65
C LEU A 46 9.20 4.56 -7.38
N SER A 47 10.34 4.99 -6.84
CA SER A 47 10.90 4.45 -5.60
C SER A 47 10.48 5.22 -4.34
N HIS A 48 9.72 6.30 -4.49
CA HIS A 48 9.24 7.10 -3.38
C HIS A 48 7.74 6.88 -3.19
N PRO A 49 7.23 6.84 -1.94
CA PRO A 49 5.80 6.73 -1.72
C PRO A 49 5.08 7.99 -2.25
N PRO A 50 3.80 7.88 -2.61
CA PRO A 50 2.97 9.05 -2.90
C PRO A 50 2.98 10.04 -1.73
N SER A 51 2.87 11.34 -2.02
CA SER A 51 2.81 12.40 -1.01
C SER A 51 1.51 12.42 -0.20
N PHE A 52 0.51 11.65 -0.62
CA PHE A 52 -0.77 11.51 0.06
C PHE A 52 -1.13 10.04 0.23
N THR A 53 -1.57 9.69 1.43
CA THR A 53 -2.35 8.48 1.66
C THR A 53 -3.80 8.79 1.31
N THR A 54 -4.41 7.91 0.54
CA THR A 54 -5.76 8.09 -0.02
C THR A 54 -6.66 6.99 0.51
N VAL A 55 -7.81 7.39 1.06
CA VAL A 55 -8.82 6.47 1.56
C VAL A 55 -10.17 6.82 0.97
N ARG A 56 -10.91 5.79 0.58
CA ARG A 56 -12.31 5.92 0.17
C ARG A 56 -13.20 5.66 1.37
N VAL A 57 -14.19 6.51 1.55
CA VAL A 57 -15.26 6.35 2.53
C VAL A 57 -16.34 5.44 1.96
N ASN A 58 -16.80 4.48 2.76
CA ASN A 58 -17.97 3.69 2.45
C ASN A 58 -19.24 4.49 2.78
N THR A 59 -19.69 5.29 1.80
CA THR A 59 -20.84 6.19 1.92
C THR A 59 -22.18 5.49 2.12
N HIS A 60 -22.25 4.19 1.86
CA HIS A 60 -23.43 3.38 2.17
C HIS A 60 -23.64 3.22 3.69
N LEU A 61 -22.56 3.21 4.48
CA LEU A 61 -22.64 3.00 5.94
C LEU A 61 -22.49 4.28 6.75
N ALA A 62 -21.71 5.26 6.26
CA ALA A 62 -21.40 6.46 7.02
C ALA A 62 -21.14 7.66 6.12
N SER A 63 -21.47 8.86 6.61
CA SER A 63 -21.19 10.10 5.89
C SER A 63 -19.70 10.47 5.95
N VAL A 64 -19.22 11.13 4.90
CA VAL A 64 -17.82 11.57 4.79
C VAL A 64 -17.40 12.50 5.95
N PRO A 65 -18.22 13.49 6.39
CA PRO A 65 -17.87 14.30 7.55
C PRO A 65 -17.72 13.51 8.85
N HIS A 66 -18.58 12.50 9.06
CA HIS A 66 -18.51 11.65 10.25
C HIS A 66 -17.21 10.83 10.26
N VAL A 67 -16.91 10.15 9.14
CA VAL A 67 -15.70 9.33 9.01
C VAL A 67 -14.43 10.18 9.07
N LYS A 68 -14.45 11.38 8.50
CA LYS A 68 -13.36 12.36 8.61
C LYS A 68 -13.05 12.71 10.06
N ASN A 69 -14.06 12.93 10.90
CA ASN A 69 -13.86 13.25 12.32
C ASN A 69 -13.27 12.05 13.08
N LEU A 70 -13.81 10.84 12.86
CA LEU A 70 -13.24 9.62 13.45
C LEU A 70 -11.77 9.41 13.03
N LEU A 71 -11.45 9.71 11.77
CA LEU A 71 -10.07 9.66 11.29
C LEU A 71 -9.18 10.69 11.94
N LEU A 72 -9.65 11.93 12.14
CA LEU A 72 -8.86 12.94 12.85
C LEU A 72 -8.52 12.48 14.27
N ASP A 73 -9.48 11.92 14.99
CA ASP A 73 -9.26 11.38 16.35
C ASP A 73 -8.26 10.22 16.34
N GLU A 74 -8.33 9.34 15.34
CA GLU A 74 -7.40 8.22 15.20
C GLU A 74 -5.98 8.68 14.85
N LEU A 75 -5.84 9.65 13.94
CA LEU A 75 -4.53 10.23 13.59
C LEU A 75 -3.89 10.93 14.78
N GLN A 76 -4.67 11.61 15.61
CA GLN A 76 -4.17 12.22 16.86
C GLN A 76 -3.58 11.17 17.81
N LYS A 77 -4.23 10.00 17.94
CA LYS A 77 -3.71 8.89 18.76
C LYS A 77 -2.43 8.30 18.16
N GLN A 78 -2.42 8.01 16.86
CA GLN A 78 -1.27 7.37 16.21
C GLN A 78 -0.03 8.25 16.16
N PHE A 79 -0.20 9.57 16.03
CA PHE A 79 0.91 10.51 15.92
C PHE A 79 1.20 11.29 17.20
N ASN A 80 0.80 10.76 18.36
CA ASN A 80 1.09 11.34 19.68
C ASN A 80 0.73 12.84 19.78
N GLY A 81 -0.45 13.21 19.26
CA GLY A 81 -0.96 14.59 19.27
C GLY A 81 -0.47 15.48 18.14
N LEU A 82 0.35 14.99 17.20
CA LEU A 82 0.69 15.74 15.99
C LEU A 82 -0.56 15.91 15.12
N SER A 83 -0.95 17.17 14.91
CA SER A 83 -2.10 17.49 14.05
C SER A 83 -1.75 17.33 12.57
N VAL A 84 -2.34 16.33 11.92
CA VAL A 84 -2.25 16.12 10.46
C VAL A 84 -3.62 16.36 9.84
N PRO A 85 -3.73 17.20 8.79
CA PRO A 85 -5.03 17.51 8.20
C PRO A 85 -5.58 16.31 7.42
N VAL A 86 -6.91 16.16 7.44
CA VAL A 86 -7.66 15.25 6.57
C VAL A 86 -8.45 16.09 5.59
N ILE A 87 -8.11 16.00 4.30
CA ILE A 87 -8.68 16.83 3.24
C ILE A 87 -9.66 15.99 2.44
N GLN A 88 -10.88 16.49 2.23
CA GLN A 88 -11.82 15.85 1.31
C GLN A 88 -11.49 16.31 -0.12
N HIS A 89 -11.44 15.38 -1.07
CA HIS A 89 -11.19 15.74 -2.46
C HIS A 89 -12.37 16.57 -3.01
N PRO A 90 -12.14 17.67 -3.73
CA PRO A 90 -13.21 18.53 -4.23
C PRO A 90 -14.14 17.81 -5.23
N ASP A 91 -13.55 17.05 -6.16
CA ASP A 91 -14.32 16.39 -7.23
C ASP A 91 -14.77 14.96 -6.88
N LEU A 92 -14.11 14.31 -5.91
CA LEU A 92 -14.39 12.92 -5.52
C LEU A 92 -14.89 12.96 -4.08
N GLN A 93 -16.19 13.17 -3.92
CA GLN A 93 -16.77 13.54 -2.63
C GLN A 93 -16.59 12.47 -1.55
N ASP A 94 -16.42 11.21 -1.94
CA ASP A 94 -16.21 10.05 -1.08
C ASP A 94 -14.72 9.74 -0.79
N VAL A 95 -13.78 10.59 -1.22
CA VAL A 95 -12.34 10.40 -1.02
C VAL A 95 -11.77 11.37 0.01
N LEU A 96 -10.99 10.83 0.94
CA LEU A 96 -10.20 11.60 1.90
C LEU A 96 -8.69 11.43 1.60
N LEU A 97 -7.96 12.53 1.72
CA LEU A 97 -6.53 12.66 1.48
C LEU A 97 -5.82 13.02 2.79
N ILE A 98 -4.77 12.29 3.11
CA ILE A 98 -3.95 12.52 4.30
C ILE A 98 -2.50 12.73 3.83
N PRO A 99 -1.89 13.90 4.07
CA PRO A 99 -0.54 14.16 3.62
C PRO A 99 0.47 13.27 4.36
N VAL A 100 1.47 12.79 3.62
CA VAL A 100 2.58 12.00 4.13
C VAL A 100 3.71 12.94 4.57
N ILE A 101 4.23 12.77 5.78
CA ILE A 101 5.32 13.59 6.30
C ILE A 101 6.66 12.88 6.06
N GLY A 102 7.51 13.45 5.21
CA GLY A 102 8.83 12.91 4.91
C GLY A 102 9.43 13.47 3.62
N PRO A 103 10.64 13.03 3.25
CA PRO A 103 11.44 12.03 3.95
C PRO A 103 12.22 12.62 5.13
N ARG A 104 12.19 11.94 6.28
CA ARG A 104 12.99 12.26 7.47
C ARG A 104 14.41 11.75 7.31
N ARG A 105 15.40 12.66 7.33
CA ARG A 105 16.84 12.35 7.13
C ARG A 105 17.62 12.14 8.42
N ASN A 106 17.12 12.67 9.54
CA ASN A 106 17.85 12.76 10.80
C ASN A 106 17.49 11.60 11.75
N ILE A 107 17.37 10.38 11.21
CA ILE A 107 17.05 9.19 11.99
C ILE A 107 18.36 8.41 12.20
N GLU A 108 18.78 8.29 13.46
CA GLU A 108 19.97 7.53 13.82
C GLU A 108 19.71 6.02 13.72
N LYS A 109 20.63 5.29 13.08
CA LYS A 109 20.50 3.85 12.86
C LYS A 109 20.89 3.10 14.13
N GLN A 110 20.14 2.04 14.42
CA GLN A 110 20.37 1.13 15.52
C GLN A 110 21.37 0.03 15.12
N GLN A 111 22.05 -0.56 16.10
CA GLN A 111 22.92 -1.71 15.87
C GLN A 111 22.14 -2.98 15.55
N CYS A 112 20.94 -3.12 16.13
CA CYS A 112 20.05 -4.23 15.84
C CYS A 112 19.27 -3.95 14.55
N GLU A 113 19.30 -4.89 13.61
CA GLU A 113 18.71 -4.73 12.29
C GLU A 113 17.65 -5.80 12.02
N ALA A 114 16.60 -5.41 11.31
CA ALA A 114 15.64 -6.32 10.70
C ALA A 114 15.57 -6.03 9.20
N ILE A 115 15.54 -7.07 8.38
CA ILE A 115 15.47 -6.96 6.93
C ILE A 115 14.16 -7.57 6.46
N VAL A 116 13.46 -6.82 5.62
CA VAL A 116 12.19 -7.20 5.02
C VAL A 116 12.31 -7.35 3.51
N GLY A 117 11.42 -8.13 2.91
CA GLY A 117 11.32 -8.22 1.45
C GLY A 117 10.85 -6.90 0.83
N ALA A 118 11.12 -6.70 -0.47
CA ALA A 118 10.80 -5.46 -1.18
C ALA A 118 9.32 -5.04 -1.07
N GLN A 119 8.38 -5.98 -1.18
CA GLN A 119 6.94 -5.68 -1.06
C GLN A 119 6.56 -5.20 0.35
N CYS A 120 7.10 -5.84 1.39
CA CYS A 120 6.92 -5.39 2.76
C CYS A 120 7.56 -4.02 2.98
N GLY A 121 8.73 -3.75 2.38
CA GLY A 121 9.36 -2.45 2.39
C GLY A 121 8.47 -1.35 1.81
N SER A 122 7.85 -1.60 0.65
CA SER A 122 6.88 -0.67 0.05
C SER A 122 5.64 -0.46 0.91
N ALA A 123 5.18 -1.48 1.64
CA ALA A 123 4.06 -1.34 2.59
C ALA A 123 4.45 -0.45 3.78
N VAL A 124 5.66 -0.62 4.34
CA VAL A 124 6.18 0.22 5.43
C VAL A 124 6.31 1.68 5.00
N LEU A 125 6.78 1.94 3.77
CA LEU A 125 6.84 3.31 3.23
C LEU A 125 5.46 3.97 3.08
N ARG A 126 4.39 3.16 3.05
CA ARG A 126 2.99 3.62 3.04
C ARG A 126 2.33 3.60 4.42
N GLY A 127 3.09 3.44 5.50
CA GLY A 127 2.60 3.55 6.88
C GLY A 127 2.32 2.22 7.59
N ALA A 128 2.56 1.07 6.93
CA ALA A 128 2.37 -0.21 7.59
C ALA A 128 3.45 -0.51 8.64
N HIS A 129 3.07 -1.24 9.68
CA HIS A 129 4.03 -1.94 10.53
C HIS A 129 4.62 -3.16 9.81
N VAL A 130 5.69 -3.72 10.37
CA VAL A 130 6.29 -4.95 9.83
C VAL A 130 5.63 -6.15 10.49
N TYR A 131 5.01 -7.01 9.70
CA TYR A 131 4.46 -8.28 10.16
C TYR A 131 5.47 -9.41 9.94
N VAL A 132 5.41 -10.44 10.80
CA VAL A 132 6.35 -11.57 10.82
C VAL A 132 6.58 -12.20 9.44
N PRO A 133 5.56 -12.45 8.59
CA PRO A 133 5.77 -13.04 7.26
C PRO A 133 6.66 -12.19 6.33
N GLY A 134 6.73 -10.88 6.56
CA GLY A 134 7.55 -9.94 5.79
C GLY A 134 9.02 -9.92 6.19
N ILE A 135 9.39 -10.44 7.36
CA ILE A 135 10.75 -10.44 7.89
C ILE A 135 11.55 -11.59 7.24
N VAL A 136 12.62 -11.23 6.54
CA VAL A 136 13.52 -12.20 5.88
C VAL A 136 14.79 -12.45 6.69
N SER A 137 15.28 -11.47 7.42
CA SER A 137 16.47 -11.57 8.26
C SER A 137 16.39 -10.65 9.46
N ALA A 138 17.10 -10.98 10.53
CA ALA A 138 17.18 -10.18 11.75
C ALA A 138 18.50 -10.42 12.49
N SER A 139 19.01 -9.43 13.22
CA SER A 139 20.23 -9.59 14.01
C SER A 139 20.15 -10.74 15.02
N LYS A 140 21.29 -11.40 15.28
CA LYS A 140 21.37 -12.55 16.21
C LYS A 140 20.91 -12.20 17.63
N CYS A 141 21.17 -10.97 18.06
CA CYS A 141 20.87 -10.47 19.40
C CYS A 141 19.43 -9.96 19.57
N MET A 142 18.63 -9.87 18.51
CA MET A 142 17.30 -9.25 18.55
C MET A 142 16.34 -9.98 19.49
N LYS A 143 15.79 -9.23 20.44
CA LYS A 143 14.76 -9.64 21.41
C LYS A 143 13.53 -8.73 21.30
N ALA A 144 12.41 -9.22 21.83
CA ALA A 144 11.22 -8.39 22.01
C ALA A 144 11.54 -7.18 22.91
N GLY A 145 11.07 -6.00 22.51
CA GLY A 145 11.34 -4.71 23.13
C GLY A 145 12.55 -3.96 22.58
N ASP A 146 13.42 -4.60 21.77
CA ASP A 146 14.61 -3.95 21.24
C ASP A 146 14.23 -2.87 20.21
N ALA A 147 14.96 -1.74 20.26
CA ALA A 147 14.96 -0.77 19.17
C ALA A 147 15.75 -1.33 17.98
N VAL A 148 15.12 -1.38 16.81
CA VAL A 148 15.69 -1.98 15.61
C VAL A 148 15.59 -1.05 14.40
N SER A 149 16.62 -1.06 13.56
CA SER A 149 16.59 -0.42 12.25
C SER A 149 16.06 -1.40 11.21
N VAL A 150 15.01 -1.00 10.50
CA VAL A 150 14.40 -1.83 9.46
C VAL A 150 14.93 -1.44 8.09
N TYR A 151 15.31 -2.44 7.30
CA TYR A 151 15.79 -2.29 5.95
C TYR A 151 15.00 -3.12 4.94
N SER A 152 14.82 -2.60 3.73
CA SER A 152 14.27 -3.35 2.60
C SER A 152 15.38 -3.98 1.77
N ASP A 153 15.27 -5.28 1.51
CA ASP A 153 16.04 -5.98 0.48
C ASP A 153 15.36 -5.79 -0.89
N ILE A 154 15.70 -4.69 -1.55
CA ILE A 154 15.13 -4.32 -2.85
C ILE A 154 15.56 -5.25 -4.00
N LYS A 155 16.60 -6.07 -3.81
CA LYS A 155 17.09 -7.01 -4.83
C LYS A 155 16.63 -8.45 -4.61
N GLY A 156 15.99 -8.73 -3.47
CA GLY A 156 15.50 -10.07 -3.12
C GLY A 156 16.64 -11.10 -3.04
N LYS A 157 17.81 -10.71 -2.52
CA LYS A 157 19.00 -11.57 -2.41
C LYS A 157 19.22 -12.11 -1.00
N CYS A 158 18.55 -11.55 0.01
CA CYS A 158 18.63 -12.00 1.38
C CYS A 158 17.92 -13.35 1.54
N LYS A 159 18.63 -14.37 2.01
CA LYS A 159 18.04 -15.69 2.28
C LYS A 159 17.25 -15.62 3.59
N LYS A 160 16.04 -16.21 3.59
CA LYS A 160 15.20 -16.26 4.79
C LYS A 160 15.96 -16.91 5.96
N GLY A 161 15.97 -16.24 7.11
CA GLY A 161 16.70 -16.69 8.29
C GLY A 161 18.21 -16.40 8.25
N ALA A 162 18.72 -15.61 7.30
CA ALA A 162 20.10 -15.11 7.39
C ALA A 162 20.29 -14.32 8.69
N LYS A 163 21.50 -14.35 9.25
CA LYS A 163 21.86 -13.64 10.50
C LYS A 163 22.49 -12.27 10.23
N GLU A 164 23.06 -12.12 9.05
CA GLU A 164 23.79 -10.96 8.54
C GLU A 164 23.48 -10.86 7.04
N PHE A 165 23.51 -9.64 6.48
CA PHE A 165 23.32 -9.38 5.06
C PHE A 165 24.16 -8.17 4.65
N ASP A 166 25.08 -8.42 3.73
CA ASP A 166 26.02 -7.45 3.13
C ASP A 166 25.53 -6.90 1.79
N GLY A 167 24.41 -7.42 1.28
CA GLY A 167 23.81 -6.98 0.03
C GLY A 167 23.18 -5.58 0.10
N THR A 168 22.62 -5.16 -1.04
CA THR A 168 21.97 -3.85 -1.14
C THR A 168 20.72 -3.78 -0.26
N LYS A 169 20.75 -2.92 0.76
CA LYS A 169 19.66 -2.70 1.69
C LYS A 169 19.28 -1.21 1.76
N VAL A 170 18.00 -0.91 1.82
CA VAL A 170 17.46 0.47 1.87
C VAL A 170 16.84 0.71 3.24
N PHE A 171 17.29 1.74 3.95
CA PHE A 171 16.79 2.06 5.28
C PHE A 171 15.35 2.60 5.23
N LEU A 172 14.45 2.00 6.02
CA LEU A 172 13.03 2.37 6.08
C LEU A 172 12.68 3.17 7.33
N GLY A 173 13.51 3.11 8.37
CA GLY A 173 13.29 3.75 9.65
C GLY A 173 13.57 2.83 10.84
N ASN A 174 13.30 3.33 12.03
CA ASN A 174 13.40 2.55 13.26
C ASN A 174 12.03 2.08 13.75
N GLY A 175 12.03 1.01 14.52
CA GLY A 175 10.87 0.47 15.21
C GLY A 175 11.25 -0.28 16.48
N ILE A 176 10.24 -0.73 17.20
CA ILE A 176 10.38 -1.62 18.36
C ILE A 176 10.02 -3.03 17.91
N SER A 177 10.89 -3.98 18.19
CA SER A 177 10.64 -5.38 17.89
C SER A 177 9.62 -5.96 18.86
N GLU A 178 8.57 -6.61 18.37
CA GLU A 178 7.60 -7.31 19.22
C GLU A 178 8.04 -8.75 19.54
N LEU A 179 8.98 -9.29 18.76
CA LEU A 179 9.40 -10.68 18.80
C LEU A 179 10.90 -10.80 18.62
N GLY A 180 11.53 -11.67 19.39
CA GLY A 180 12.92 -12.03 19.18
C GLY A 180 13.13 -12.81 17.89
N ARG A 181 14.38 -12.82 17.40
CA ARG A 181 14.77 -13.58 16.19
C ARG A 181 14.38 -15.05 16.28
N ARG A 182 14.55 -15.68 17.45
CA ARG A 182 14.25 -17.10 17.66
C ARG A 182 12.76 -17.37 17.45
N GLU A 183 11.87 -16.48 17.88
CA GLU A 183 10.42 -16.64 17.73
C GLU A 183 10.00 -16.50 16.27
N ILE A 184 10.62 -15.57 15.53
CA ILE A 184 10.35 -15.34 14.10
C ILE A 184 10.75 -16.55 13.24
N PHE A 185 11.91 -17.16 13.49
CA PHE A 185 12.46 -18.20 12.59
C PHE A 185 12.39 -19.63 13.12
N ASN A 186 12.23 -19.84 14.43
CA ASN A 186 12.06 -21.17 15.03
C ASN A 186 10.64 -21.38 15.58
N GLY A 187 9.75 -20.41 15.45
CA GLY A 187 8.33 -20.55 15.78
C GLY A 187 7.60 -21.47 14.80
N LEU A 188 6.31 -21.72 15.07
CA LEU A 188 5.43 -22.44 14.14
C LEU A 188 5.44 -21.74 12.76
N PRO A 189 5.41 -22.50 11.65
CA PRO A 189 5.51 -21.96 10.28
C PRO A 189 4.42 -20.94 9.91
N GLU A 190 3.36 -20.81 10.72
CA GLU A 190 2.23 -19.91 10.50
C GLU A 190 2.11 -18.77 11.51
N LEU A 191 3.20 -18.38 12.20
CA LEU A 191 3.12 -17.27 13.13
C LEU A 191 2.75 -15.96 12.39
N LYS A 192 1.50 -15.54 12.56
CA LYS A 192 0.92 -14.32 11.98
C LYS A 192 0.80 -13.30 13.10
N GLY A 193 1.31 -12.09 12.86
CA GLY A 193 1.31 -11.03 13.85
C GLY A 193 2.34 -9.96 13.54
N MET A 194 2.30 -8.90 14.33
CA MET A 194 3.26 -7.80 14.26
C MET A 194 4.64 -8.31 14.70
N GLY A 195 5.66 -8.06 13.90
CA GLY A 195 7.06 -8.38 14.21
C GLY A 195 7.86 -7.15 14.64
N VAL A 196 7.66 -6.02 13.96
CA VAL A 196 8.24 -4.73 14.33
C VAL A 196 7.20 -3.62 14.20
N ARG A 197 6.93 -2.95 15.31
CA ARG A 197 6.13 -1.72 15.36
C ARG A 197 7.01 -0.55 14.94
N MET A 198 6.77 0.02 13.76
CA MET A 198 7.50 1.18 13.27
C MET A 198 7.20 2.42 14.13
N THR A 199 8.23 3.04 14.70
CA THR A 199 8.11 4.23 15.57
C THR A 199 8.72 5.47 14.93
N GLU A 200 9.79 5.32 14.15
CA GLU A 200 10.47 6.41 13.44
C GLU A 200 10.68 6.04 11.96
N PRO A 201 9.61 5.89 11.15
CA PRO A 201 9.76 5.62 9.72
C PRO A 201 10.32 6.81 8.93
N VAL A 202 11.02 6.58 7.83
CA VAL A 202 11.51 7.66 6.94
C VAL A 202 10.35 8.50 6.40
N TYR A 203 9.22 7.85 6.09
CA TYR A 203 7.96 8.50 5.72
C TYR A 203 6.91 8.19 6.77
N LEU A 204 6.39 9.22 7.43
CA LEU A 204 5.30 9.10 8.38
C LEU A 204 3.98 9.16 7.62
N SER A 205 3.39 7.99 7.42
CA SER A 205 2.02 7.79 6.94
C SER A 205 1.25 7.03 8.02
N PRO A 206 -0.07 7.21 8.15
CA PRO A 206 -0.84 6.52 9.16
C PRO A 206 -1.00 5.03 8.83
N SER A 207 -1.15 4.22 9.89
CA SER A 207 -1.48 2.81 9.77
C SER A 207 -3.01 2.67 9.71
N PHE A 208 -3.49 1.86 8.77
CA PHE A 208 -4.91 1.52 8.63
C PHE A 208 -5.21 0.08 9.03
N ASP A 209 -4.29 -0.57 9.76
CA ASP A 209 -4.58 -1.89 10.28
C ASP A 209 -5.70 -1.81 11.33
N ASN A 210 -6.85 -2.43 11.02
CA ASN A 210 -8.07 -2.42 11.85
C ASN A 210 -8.65 -1.03 12.19
N VAL A 211 -8.32 0.00 11.39
CA VAL A 211 -8.89 1.35 11.56
C VAL A 211 -10.17 1.47 10.75
N LEU A 212 -11.31 1.58 11.45
CA LEU A 212 -12.64 1.78 10.85
C LEU A 212 -12.91 0.83 9.66
N PRO A 213 -12.73 -0.49 9.82
CA PRO A 213 -12.66 -1.44 8.70
C PRO A 213 -13.93 -1.49 7.84
N SER A 214 -15.09 -1.15 8.39
CA SER A 214 -16.35 -1.08 7.65
C SER A 214 -16.55 0.25 6.90
N TYR A 215 -15.89 1.32 7.36
CA TYR A 215 -16.10 2.68 6.85
C TYR A 215 -15.04 3.11 5.85
N LEU A 216 -13.87 2.47 5.84
CA LEU A 216 -12.74 2.86 5.04
C LEU A 216 -12.25 1.73 4.13
N PHE A 217 -11.89 2.12 2.92
CA PHE A 217 -11.14 1.27 2.01
C PHE A 217 -9.87 2.01 1.57
N LEU A 218 -8.70 1.43 1.83
CA LEU A 218 -7.44 1.96 1.31
C LEU A 218 -7.41 1.81 -0.22
N GLN A 219 -7.51 2.92 -0.94
CA GLN A 219 -7.60 2.93 -2.39
C GLN A 219 -6.82 4.12 -2.94
N ASN A 220 -5.87 3.83 -3.84
CA ASN A 220 -5.13 4.87 -4.54
C ASN A 220 -6.08 5.79 -5.29
N LEU A 221 -5.83 7.10 -5.28
CA LEU A 221 -6.67 8.11 -5.94
C LEU A 221 -7.05 7.74 -7.40
N PRO A 222 -6.14 7.33 -8.30
CA PRO A 222 -6.53 6.96 -9.66
C PRO A 222 -7.48 5.75 -9.71
N SER A 223 -7.42 4.84 -8.72
CA SER A 223 -8.35 3.72 -8.64
C SER A 223 -9.74 4.14 -8.17
N ALA A 224 -9.87 5.22 -7.40
CA ALA A 224 -11.18 5.80 -7.05
C ALA A 224 -11.73 6.62 -8.22
N VAL A 225 -10.89 7.33 -8.98
CA VAL A 225 -11.30 8.07 -10.19
C VAL A 225 -11.98 7.14 -11.20
N VAL A 226 -11.48 5.92 -11.38
CA VAL A 226 -12.03 4.96 -12.36
C VAL A 226 -13.53 4.73 -12.22
N THR A 227 -14.04 4.56 -11.00
CA THR A 227 -15.45 4.27 -10.75
C THR A 227 -16.33 5.51 -10.86
N HIS A 228 -15.81 6.68 -10.50
CA HIS A 228 -16.47 7.95 -10.79
C HIS A 228 -16.55 8.25 -12.29
N VAL A 229 -15.52 7.90 -13.06
CA VAL A 229 -15.53 8.02 -14.53
C VAL A 229 -16.48 7.02 -15.18
N LEU A 230 -16.63 5.82 -14.61
CA LEU A 230 -17.62 4.84 -15.04
C LEU A 230 -19.06 5.34 -14.85
N ASP A 231 -19.28 6.21 -13.86
CA ASP A 231 -20.57 6.83 -13.52
C ASP A 231 -21.74 5.84 -13.41
N PRO A 232 -21.61 4.79 -12.55
CA PRO A 232 -22.61 3.74 -12.45
C PRO A 232 -23.92 4.28 -11.85
N GLN A 233 -25.05 4.04 -12.53
CA GLN A 233 -26.36 4.48 -12.08
C GLN A 233 -27.11 3.38 -11.31
N PRO A 234 -27.92 3.72 -10.29
CA PRO A 234 -28.82 2.76 -9.64
C PRO A 234 -29.72 2.04 -10.64
N GLY A 235 -29.81 0.71 -10.55
CA GLY A 235 -30.59 -0.14 -11.46
C GLY A 235 -29.84 -0.63 -12.71
N GLU A 236 -28.59 -0.21 -12.93
CA GLU A 236 -27.78 -0.73 -14.05
C GLU A 236 -27.20 -2.12 -13.75
N LYS A 237 -26.89 -2.87 -14.82
CA LYS A 237 -26.16 -4.14 -14.72
C LYS A 237 -24.71 -3.92 -15.12
N ILE A 238 -23.82 -4.04 -14.14
CA ILE A 238 -22.38 -3.81 -14.33
C ILE A 238 -21.61 -5.11 -14.13
N LEU A 239 -20.60 -5.32 -14.98
CA LEU A 239 -19.68 -6.43 -14.92
C LEU A 239 -18.24 -5.94 -14.68
N ASP A 240 -17.66 -6.33 -13.56
CA ASP A 240 -16.22 -6.20 -13.28
C ASP A 240 -15.51 -7.53 -13.56
N LEU A 241 -14.76 -7.61 -14.67
CA LEU A 241 -14.10 -8.84 -15.13
C LEU A 241 -12.89 -9.26 -14.27
N CYS A 242 -12.30 -8.33 -13.53
CA CYS A 242 -11.07 -8.53 -12.75
C CYS A 242 -11.23 -7.89 -11.37
N ALA A 243 -12.18 -8.42 -10.59
CA ALA A 243 -12.70 -7.74 -9.43
C ALA A 243 -11.75 -7.76 -8.22
N ALA A 244 -10.92 -8.78 -8.03
CA ALA A 244 -10.18 -8.92 -6.79
C ALA A 244 -9.13 -7.81 -6.57
N PRO A 245 -8.96 -7.31 -5.33
CA PRO A 245 -9.60 -7.73 -4.07
C PRO A 245 -10.99 -7.09 -3.78
N GLY A 246 -11.64 -6.46 -4.77
CA GLY A 246 -12.99 -5.92 -4.67
C GLY A 246 -13.07 -4.41 -4.45
N GLY A 247 -11.96 -3.69 -4.52
CA GLY A 247 -11.92 -2.26 -4.19
C GLY A 247 -12.76 -1.37 -5.12
N LYS A 248 -12.79 -1.67 -6.43
CA LYS A 248 -13.63 -0.96 -7.40
C LYS A 248 -15.04 -1.50 -7.41
N THR A 249 -15.19 -2.82 -7.34
CA THR A 249 -16.47 -3.53 -7.26
C THR A 249 -17.35 -3.00 -6.11
N THR A 250 -16.79 -2.91 -4.89
CA THR A 250 -17.48 -2.36 -3.72
C THR A 250 -17.72 -0.86 -3.82
N HIS A 251 -16.92 -0.13 -4.60
CA HIS A 251 -17.13 1.29 -4.86
C HIS A 251 -18.28 1.51 -5.85
N ILE A 252 -18.35 0.72 -6.92
CA ILE A 252 -19.47 0.74 -7.86
C ILE A 252 -20.78 0.46 -7.12
N ALA A 253 -20.82 -0.58 -6.28
CA ALA A 253 -21.98 -0.91 -5.47
C ALA A 253 -22.43 0.24 -4.55
N ALA A 254 -21.46 0.90 -3.90
CA ALA A 254 -21.75 2.05 -3.04
C ALA A 254 -22.34 3.24 -3.82
N LEU A 255 -21.87 3.50 -5.04
CA LEU A 255 -22.40 4.56 -5.92
C LEU A 255 -23.80 4.23 -6.46
N MET A 256 -24.09 2.94 -6.72
CA MET A 256 -25.41 2.47 -7.11
C MET A 256 -26.41 2.36 -5.94
N HIS A 257 -26.02 2.81 -4.73
CA HIS A 257 -26.82 2.70 -3.50
C HIS A 257 -27.28 1.27 -3.17
N ASN A 258 -26.51 0.25 -3.59
CA ASN A 258 -26.92 -1.16 -3.51
C ASN A 258 -28.33 -1.40 -4.08
N GLN A 259 -28.70 -0.70 -5.15
CA GLN A 259 -29.95 -0.96 -5.88
C GLN A 259 -29.63 -1.79 -7.13
N GLU A 260 -30.11 -3.04 -7.13
CA GLU A 260 -29.95 -4.10 -8.14
C GLU A 260 -28.61 -4.88 -8.21
N SER A 261 -28.61 -5.95 -9.02
CA SER A 261 -27.60 -7.00 -9.09
C SER A 261 -26.32 -6.55 -9.79
N LEU A 262 -25.21 -6.50 -9.05
CA LEU A 262 -23.87 -6.34 -9.60
C LEU A 262 -23.20 -7.71 -9.78
N HIS A 263 -22.70 -7.98 -10.98
CA HIS A 263 -21.97 -9.21 -11.29
C HIS A 263 -20.46 -8.93 -11.31
N SER A 264 -19.68 -9.76 -10.63
CA SER A 264 -18.21 -9.63 -10.63
C SER A 264 -17.54 -10.98 -10.89
N PHE A 265 -16.42 -10.93 -11.60
CA PHE A 265 -15.65 -12.08 -12.05
C PHE A 265 -14.21 -12.00 -11.54
N GLN A 266 -13.63 -13.14 -11.18
CA GLN A 266 -12.21 -13.27 -10.88
C GLN A 266 -11.70 -14.66 -11.26
N ASN A 267 -10.52 -14.72 -11.90
CA ASN A 267 -9.94 -15.98 -12.40
C ASN A 267 -9.13 -16.78 -11.36
N LEU A 268 -8.80 -16.22 -10.20
CA LEU A 268 -7.94 -16.84 -9.17
C LEU A 268 -8.71 -17.12 -7.87
N LEU A 269 -8.87 -18.40 -7.54
CA LEU A 269 -9.58 -18.88 -6.33
C LEU A 269 -8.99 -18.36 -5.01
N THR A 270 -7.70 -18.07 -4.93
CA THR A 270 -7.06 -17.54 -3.71
C THR A 270 -7.36 -16.06 -3.47
N GLU A 271 -7.53 -15.26 -4.54
CA GLU A 271 -7.89 -13.84 -4.43
C GLU A 271 -9.39 -13.63 -4.22
N PHE A 272 -10.19 -14.64 -4.55
CA PHE A 272 -11.62 -14.72 -4.22
C PHE A 272 -11.86 -14.66 -2.71
N PHE A 273 -11.09 -15.41 -1.91
CA PHE A 273 -11.16 -15.35 -0.44
C PHE A 273 -10.65 -14.02 0.15
N LEU A 274 -9.98 -13.19 -0.65
CA LEU A 274 -9.56 -11.84 -0.26
C LEU A 274 -10.60 -10.76 -0.60
N MET A 275 -11.70 -11.14 -1.27
CA MET A 275 -12.76 -10.18 -1.54
C MET A 275 -13.47 -9.76 -0.25
N HIS A 276 -13.89 -8.50 -0.24
CA HIS A 276 -14.57 -7.91 0.90
C HIS A 276 -15.78 -8.76 1.31
N PRO A 277 -16.05 -8.98 2.60
CA PRO A 277 -17.15 -9.84 3.08
C PRO A 277 -18.56 -9.38 2.69
N ALA A 278 -18.68 -8.25 1.98
CA ALA A 278 -19.93 -7.78 1.42
C ALA A 278 -20.27 -8.48 0.07
N VAL A 279 -19.35 -9.27 -0.50
CA VAL A 279 -19.55 -9.99 -1.78
C VAL A 279 -19.98 -11.44 -1.52
N GLU A 280 -21.20 -11.81 -1.91
CA GLU A 280 -21.73 -13.18 -1.82
C GLU A 280 -21.52 -13.98 -3.13
N TRP A 281 -21.55 -15.31 -3.03
CA TRP A 281 -21.35 -16.22 -4.16
C TRP A 281 -22.61 -16.99 -4.50
N ASP A 282 -23.06 -16.89 -5.75
CA ASP A 282 -24.06 -17.80 -6.31
C ASP A 282 -23.35 -19.06 -6.82
N ARG A 283 -23.73 -20.23 -6.29
CA ARG A 283 -23.06 -21.50 -6.63
C ARG A 283 -23.43 -22.01 -8.02
N ASP A 284 -24.53 -21.54 -8.58
CA ASP A 284 -25.12 -22.11 -9.79
C ASP A 284 -24.70 -21.38 -11.06
N GLN A 285 -24.13 -20.18 -10.95
CA GLN A 285 -23.54 -19.45 -12.06
C GLN A 285 -22.13 -18.99 -11.70
N ALA A 286 -21.19 -19.08 -12.63
CA ALA A 286 -19.78 -18.74 -12.38
C ALA A 286 -19.52 -17.25 -12.03
N TRP A 287 -20.55 -16.44 -11.72
CA TRP A 287 -20.50 -15.01 -11.38
C TRP A 287 -20.70 -14.82 -9.87
N LEU A 288 -19.97 -13.86 -9.28
CA LEU A 288 -20.32 -13.34 -7.96
C LEU A 288 -21.44 -12.34 -8.11
N VAL A 289 -22.49 -12.51 -7.32
CA VAL A 289 -23.58 -11.55 -7.17
C VAL A 289 -23.34 -10.87 -5.84
N LEU A 290 -23.24 -9.54 -5.80
CA LEU A 290 -23.42 -8.84 -4.53
C LEU A 290 -24.83 -9.18 -4.03
N GLY A 291 -24.93 -10.11 -3.07
CA GLY A 291 -26.16 -10.43 -2.37
C GLY A 291 -26.62 -9.18 -1.63
N LEU A 292 -27.79 -8.69 -2.02
CA LEU A 292 -28.46 -7.51 -1.47
C LEU A 292 -28.97 -7.78 -0.06
#